data_AF-A0A254T6T5-F1
#
_entry.id   AF-A0A254T6T5-F1
#
_cell.length_a   1.000
_cell.length_b   1.000
_cell.length_c   1.000
_cell.angle_alpha   90.00
_cell.angle_beta   90.00
_cell.angle_gamma   90.00
#
_symmetry.space_group_name_H-M   'P 1'
#
loop_
_entity.id
_entity.type
_entity.pdbx_description
1 polymer ?
#
loop_
_entity_poly.entity_id
_entity_poly.type
_entity_poly.pdbx_seq_one_letter_code
_entity_poly.pdbx_strand_id
1 'polypeptide(L)'
;MRGIVSLAAALALPTALPNGEPFPARDLIIFITFFVIAAPLVGQGLTLKPLIRKLKVGAYWSTAEEQQRVSAAMRAAAIAAADAHLAQSKAPPEWADELRMEVANRVAPGAAEGAAHTPKDALLWQLRCAAIKAERKELIRLWRGNEISDEVMRHQEEVLDYREAQLQKDNNLRVRDHSHRALASRQCNGG
;
A
#
# COMPACT_ATOMS: atom_id res chain seq x y z
N MET A 1 -3.87 30.03 17.32
CA MET A 1 -4.29 31.39 17.77
C MET A 1 -4.62 31.49 19.27
N ARG A 2 -4.30 30.48 20.11
CA ARG A 2 -4.60 30.50 21.55
C ARG A 2 -3.39 31.08 22.31
N GLY A 3 -3.58 32.14 23.09
CA GLY A 3 -2.54 32.72 23.95
C GLY A 3 -2.04 34.12 23.56
N ILE A 4 -1.85 34.41 22.27
CA ILE A 4 -1.34 35.73 21.82
C ILE A 4 -2.31 36.87 22.19
N VAL A 5 -3.62 36.65 22.03
CA VAL A 5 -4.65 37.66 22.39
C VAL A 5 -4.69 37.90 23.90
N SER A 6 -4.51 36.86 24.72
CA SER A 6 -4.47 36.99 26.19
C SER A 6 -3.21 37.70 26.67
N LEU A 7 -2.06 37.44 26.04
CA LEU A 7 -0.81 38.14 26.35
C LEU A 7 -0.88 39.61 25.93
N ALA A 8 -1.45 39.90 24.76
CA ALA A 8 -1.67 41.27 24.29
C ALA A 8 -2.58 42.05 25.25
N ALA A 9 -3.67 41.44 25.73
CA ALA A 9 -4.57 42.05 26.72
C ALA A 9 -3.88 42.31 28.07
N ALA A 10 -3.03 41.39 28.54
CA ALA A 10 -2.25 41.58 29.77
C ALA A 10 -1.20 42.70 29.64
N LEU A 11 -0.55 42.82 28.48
CA LEU A 11 0.43 43.89 28.20
C LEU A 11 -0.24 45.25 27.96
N ALA A 12 -1.48 45.26 27.47
CA ALA A 12 -2.29 46.47 27.29
C ALA A 12 -2.79 47.07 28.60
N LEU A 13 -2.58 46.43 29.75
CA LEU A 13 -2.91 47.00 31.05
C LEU A 13 -2.08 48.27 31.32
N PRO A 14 -2.74 49.41 31.63
CA PRO A 14 -2.06 50.67 31.85
C PRO A 14 -1.12 50.59 33.06
N THR A 15 0.00 51.30 32.98
CA THR A 15 1.05 51.30 34.01
C THR A 15 0.65 52.10 35.25
N ALA A 16 -0.23 53.09 35.10
CA ALA A 16 -0.76 53.92 36.18
C ALA A 16 -2.27 54.16 36.00
N LEU A 17 -2.98 54.36 37.10
CA LEU A 17 -4.37 54.77 37.11
C LEU A 17 -4.50 56.26 36.71
N PRO A 18 -5.71 56.74 36.34
CA PRO A 18 -5.94 58.14 35.96
C PRO A 18 -5.59 59.18 37.04
N ASN A 19 -5.44 58.73 38.28
CA ASN A 19 -5.03 59.51 39.46
C ASN A 19 -3.52 59.46 39.73
N GLY A 20 -2.71 58.85 38.85
CA GLY A 20 -1.24 58.83 38.93
C GLY A 20 -0.64 57.70 39.77
N GLU A 21 -1.46 56.94 40.50
CA GLU A 21 -1.02 55.78 41.29
C GLU A 21 -0.69 54.58 40.37
N PRO A 22 0.34 53.76 40.70
CA PRO A 22 0.69 52.58 39.92
C PRO A 22 -0.44 51.54 39.93
N PHE A 23 -0.63 50.84 38.81
CA PHE A 23 -1.68 49.85 38.69
C PHE A 23 -1.47 48.67 39.65
N PRO A 24 -2.41 48.39 40.57
CA PRO A 24 -2.22 47.38 41.60
C PRO A 24 -2.11 45.99 40.98
N ALA A 25 -1.13 45.21 41.44
CA ALA A 25 -0.93 43.81 41.07
C ALA A 25 -0.74 43.54 39.55
N ARG A 26 -0.31 44.53 38.75
CA ARG A 26 -0.06 44.38 37.31
C ARG A 26 0.90 43.22 37.00
N ASP A 27 2.03 43.18 37.71
CA ASP A 27 3.07 42.16 37.49
C ASP A 27 2.57 40.76 37.87
N LEU A 28 1.69 40.66 38.88
CA LEU A 28 1.04 39.41 39.27
C LEU A 28 0.08 38.92 38.17
N ILE A 29 -0.68 39.82 37.55
CA ILE A 29 -1.60 39.47 36.45
C ILE A 29 -0.81 38.99 35.22
N ILE A 30 0.29 39.65 34.89
CA ILE A 30 1.16 39.23 33.78
C ILE A 30 1.79 37.86 34.08
N PHE A 31 2.27 37.64 35.30
CA PHE A 31 2.83 36.36 35.74
C PHE A 31 1.82 35.21 35.64
N ILE A 32 0.60 35.40 36.15
CA ILE A 32 -0.48 34.40 36.07
C ILE A 32 -0.86 34.13 34.62
N THR A 33 -0.99 35.18 33.80
CA THR A 33 -1.35 35.03 32.38
C THR A 33 -0.29 34.22 31.63
N PHE A 34 0.99 34.49 31.87
CA PHE A 34 2.08 33.70 31.29
C PHE A 34 1.99 32.23 31.70
N PHE A 35 1.79 31.96 32.99
CA PHE A 35 1.69 30.58 33.50
C PHE A 35 0.48 29.84 32.92
N VAL A 36 -0.68 30.49 32.82
CA VAL A 36 -1.91 29.93 32.23
C VAL A 36 -1.74 29.60 30.74
N ILE A 37 -0.86 30.30 30.02
CA ILE A 37 -0.54 29.99 28.61
C ILE A 37 0.52 28.88 28.52
N ALA A 38 1.59 28.97 29.31
CA ALA A 38 2.72 28.04 29.27
C ALA A 38 2.36 26.64 29.79
N ALA A 39 1.60 26.55 30.89
CA ALA A 39 1.22 25.29 31.50
C ALA A 39 0.47 24.33 30.55
N PRO A 40 -0.55 24.75 29.77
CA PRO A 40 -1.20 23.89 28.80
C PRO A 40 -0.32 23.57 27.59
N LEU A 41 0.63 24.44 27.20
CA LEU A 41 1.59 24.09 26.13
C LEU A 41 2.51 22.95 26.56
N VAL A 42 3.02 23.01 27.78
CA VAL A 42 3.83 21.93 28.37
C VAL A 42 2.97 20.69 28.60
N GLY A 43 1.77 20.87 29.16
CA GLY A 43 0.82 19.79 29.42
C GLY A 43 0.40 19.06 28.15
N GLN A 44 -0.09 19.76 27.13
CA GLN A 44 -0.51 19.15 25.86
C GLN A 44 0.68 18.53 25.11
N GLY A 45 1.84 19.21 25.11
CA GLY A 45 3.06 18.69 24.49
C GLY A 45 3.55 17.38 25.13
N LEU A 46 3.51 17.28 26.46
CA LEU A 46 3.87 16.05 27.17
C LEU A 46 2.76 15.00 27.20
N THR A 47 1.48 15.37 27.07
CA THR A 47 0.35 14.41 27.14
C THR A 47 0.19 13.61 25.86
N LEU A 48 0.61 14.16 24.71
CA LEU A 48 0.52 13.46 23.43
C LEU A 48 1.45 12.23 23.37
N LYS A 49 2.67 12.33 23.91
CA LYS A 49 3.67 11.25 23.92
C LYS A 49 3.20 9.95 24.63
N PRO A 50 2.70 9.99 25.87
CA PRO A 50 2.16 8.82 26.55
C PRO A 50 0.83 8.36 25.96
N LEU A 51 0.02 9.26 25.38
CA LEU A 51 -1.23 8.89 24.72
C LEU A 51 -0.96 8.07 23.44
N ILE A 52 0.00 8.49 22.61
CA ILE A 52 0.46 7.73 21.43
C ILE A 52 0.97 6.35 21.85
N ARG A 53 1.76 6.28 22.93
CA ARG A 53 2.27 5.01 23.48
C ARG A 53 1.16 4.11 24.02
N LYS A 54 0.13 4.67 24.66
CA LYS A 54 -1.02 3.90 25.16
C LYS A 54 -1.94 3.41 24.04
N LEU A 55 -2.11 4.19 22.97
CA LEU A 55 -2.91 3.80 21.81
C LEU A 55 -2.20 2.79 20.89
N LYS A 56 -0.93 2.45 21.14
CA LYS A 56 -0.15 1.45 20.37
C LYS A 56 -0.17 1.69 18.84
N VAL A 57 -0.30 2.93 18.42
CA VAL A 57 -0.22 3.30 17.00
C VAL A 57 1.21 3.04 16.53
N GLY A 58 1.39 2.00 15.70
CA GLY A 58 2.65 1.67 15.02
C GLY A 58 3.62 0.72 15.75
N ALA A 59 3.25 0.09 16.87
CA ALA A 59 4.22 -0.64 17.70
C ALA A 59 4.10 -2.18 17.70
N TYR A 60 3.13 -2.78 16.99
CA TYR A 60 2.91 -4.23 17.10
C TYR A 60 3.42 -5.09 15.95
N TRP A 61 3.86 -4.52 14.85
CA TRP A 61 4.19 -5.30 13.66
C TRP A 61 5.60 -4.99 13.22
N SER A 62 6.53 -5.93 13.44
CA SER A 62 7.75 -5.94 12.65
C SER A 62 7.33 -6.13 11.20
N THR A 63 7.40 -5.07 10.40
CA THR A 63 6.96 -5.04 8.99
C THR A 63 7.47 -6.24 8.22
N ALA A 64 8.68 -6.73 8.51
CA ALA A 64 9.27 -7.90 7.87
C ALA A 64 8.52 -9.22 8.12
N GLU A 65 8.16 -9.53 9.37
CA GLU A 65 7.44 -10.78 9.70
C GLU A 65 6.01 -10.76 9.16
N GLU A 66 5.35 -9.62 9.27
CA GLU A 66 4.01 -9.40 8.71
C GLU A 66 4.03 -9.58 7.19
N GLN A 67 4.98 -8.91 6.52
CA GLN A 67 5.21 -9.01 5.10
C GLN A 67 5.47 -10.47 4.66
N GLN A 68 6.26 -11.22 5.43
CA GLN A 68 6.53 -12.63 5.14
C GLN A 68 5.26 -13.49 5.27
N ARG A 69 4.47 -13.28 6.34
CA ARG A 69 3.22 -14.02 6.56
C ARG A 69 2.19 -13.75 5.46
N VAL A 70 2.00 -12.48 5.10
CA VAL A 70 1.09 -12.07 4.03
C VAL A 70 1.54 -12.62 2.69
N SER A 71 2.84 -12.52 2.39
CA SER A 71 3.41 -13.08 1.16
C SER A 71 3.23 -14.59 1.07
N ALA A 72 3.29 -15.32 2.19
CA ALA A 72 3.02 -16.76 2.21
C ALA A 72 1.54 -17.07 1.95
N ALA A 73 0.62 -16.34 2.60
CA ALA A 73 -0.82 -16.52 2.42
C ALA A 73 -1.26 -16.24 0.97
N MET A 74 -0.79 -15.14 0.38
CA MET A 74 -1.09 -14.82 -1.02
C MET A 74 -0.55 -15.88 -1.99
N ARG A 75 0.68 -16.37 -1.78
CA ARG A 75 1.24 -17.47 -2.62
C ARG A 75 0.40 -18.74 -2.54
N ALA A 76 -0.08 -19.10 -1.35
CA ALA A 76 -0.95 -20.26 -1.19
C ALA A 76 -2.26 -20.07 -1.97
N ALA A 77 -2.85 -18.87 -1.92
CA ALA A 77 -4.06 -18.54 -2.69
C ALA A 77 -3.82 -18.59 -4.21
N ALA A 78 -2.67 -18.11 -4.69
CA ALA A 78 -2.27 -18.17 -6.09
C ALA A 78 -2.20 -19.62 -6.60
N ILE A 79 -1.52 -20.49 -5.86
CA ILE A 79 -1.35 -21.92 -6.21
C ILE A 79 -2.71 -22.61 -6.23
N ALA A 80 -3.54 -22.39 -5.20
CA ALA A 80 -4.87 -23.00 -5.14
C ALA A 80 -5.76 -22.57 -6.33
N ALA A 81 -5.68 -21.31 -6.75
CA ALA A 81 -6.42 -20.82 -7.91
C ALA A 81 -5.91 -21.41 -9.23
N ALA A 82 -4.58 -21.56 -9.37
CA ALA A 82 -3.99 -22.22 -10.52
C ALA A 82 -4.48 -23.67 -10.62
N ASP A 83 -4.41 -24.43 -9.52
CA ASP A 83 -4.85 -25.82 -9.45
C ASP A 83 -6.33 -25.97 -9.82
N ALA A 84 -7.18 -25.08 -9.30
CA ALA A 84 -8.60 -25.05 -9.63
C ALA A 84 -8.85 -24.76 -11.13
N HIS A 85 -8.07 -23.89 -11.74
CA HIS A 85 -8.15 -23.61 -13.18
C HIS A 85 -7.66 -24.79 -14.03
N LEU A 86 -6.58 -25.45 -13.63
CA LEU A 86 -6.06 -26.65 -14.30
C LEU A 86 -7.07 -27.80 -14.30
N ALA A 87 -7.73 -28.03 -13.17
CA ALA A 87 -8.77 -29.03 -13.05
C ALA A 87 -9.94 -28.79 -14.03
N GLN A 88 -10.27 -27.52 -14.29
CA GLN A 88 -11.32 -27.14 -15.25
C GLN A 88 -10.86 -27.28 -16.71
N SER A 89 -9.59 -26.97 -17.00
CA SER A 89 -9.04 -26.94 -18.35
C SER A 89 -8.57 -28.30 -18.89
N LYS A 90 -8.55 -29.37 -18.07
CA LYS A 90 -7.99 -30.70 -18.41
C LYS A 90 -6.59 -30.65 -19.04
N ALA A 91 -5.79 -29.67 -18.65
CA ALA A 91 -4.46 -29.47 -19.23
C ALA A 91 -3.40 -30.35 -18.52
N PRO A 92 -2.25 -30.62 -19.18
CA PRO A 92 -1.18 -31.39 -18.58
C PRO A 92 -0.68 -30.75 -17.26
N PRO A 93 -0.40 -31.55 -16.21
CA PRO A 93 0.04 -31.05 -14.90
C PRO A 93 1.40 -30.33 -14.98
N GLU A 94 2.22 -30.62 -15.98
CA GLU A 94 3.54 -30.00 -16.19
C GLU A 94 3.48 -28.46 -16.31
N TRP A 95 2.36 -27.91 -16.82
CA TRP A 95 2.21 -26.46 -16.97
C TRP A 95 1.81 -25.78 -15.65
N ALA A 96 1.25 -26.55 -14.71
CA ALA A 96 1.01 -26.12 -13.34
C ALA A 96 2.34 -25.95 -12.59
N ASP A 97 3.26 -26.89 -12.80
CA ASP A 97 4.56 -26.90 -12.13
C ASP A 97 5.41 -25.71 -12.55
N GLU A 98 5.33 -25.29 -13.81
CA GLU A 98 5.97 -24.07 -14.31
C GLU A 98 5.47 -22.82 -13.56
N LEU A 99 4.16 -22.69 -13.36
CA LEU A 99 3.59 -21.58 -12.59
C LEU A 99 3.88 -21.69 -11.08
N ARG A 100 3.86 -22.91 -10.51
CA ARG A 100 4.22 -23.12 -9.10
C ARG A 100 5.66 -22.70 -8.84
N MET A 101 6.58 -23.03 -9.75
CA MET A 101 7.97 -22.58 -9.69
C MET A 101 8.07 -21.05 -9.81
N GLU A 102 7.30 -20.41 -10.72
CA GLU A 102 7.24 -18.95 -10.86
C GLU A 102 6.76 -18.26 -9.56
N VAL A 103 5.67 -18.76 -8.96
CA VAL A 103 5.10 -18.24 -7.71
C VAL A 103 6.01 -18.50 -6.50
N ALA A 104 6.67 -19.67 -6.46
CA ALA A 104 7.60 -20.03 -5.40
C ALA A 104 8.89 -19.18 -5.44
N ASN A 105 9.47 -18.98 -6.63
CA ASN A 105 10.76 -18.31 -6.77
C ASN A 105 10.66 -16.78 -6.80
N ARG A 106 9.48 -16.15 -6.95
CA ARG A 106 9.33 -14.69 -7.07
C ARG A 106 10.29 -14.08 -8.11
N VAL A 107 10.72 -14.88 -9.08
CA VAL A 107 11.56 -14.42 -10.18
C VAL A 107 10.61 -13.73 -11.13
N ALA A 108 10.82 -12.42 -11.31
CA ALA A 108 10.17 -11.65 -12.37
C ALA A 108 10.19 -12.49 -13.65
N PRO A 109 9.11 -12.50 -14.45
CA PRO A 109 9.05 -13.35 -15.64
C PRO A 109 10.31 -13.09 -16.47
N GLY A 110 11.25 -14.04 -16.39
CA GLY A 110 12.43 -14.05 -17.24
C GLY A 110 11.88 -14.23 -18.63
N ALA A 111 12.12 -13.24 -19.48
CA ALA A 111 11.74 -13.24 -20.88
C ALA A 111 12.01 -14.63 -21.46
N ALA A 112 10.97 -15.44 -21.62
CA ALA A 112 11.03 -16.62 -22.44
C ALA A 112 11.12 -16.08 -23.87
N GLU A 113 12.35 -15.77 -24.28
CA GLU A 113 12.73 -15.46 -25.66
C GLU A 113 12.48 -16.72 -26.49
N GLY A 114 11.24 -16.84 -26.94
CA GLY A 114 10.81 -17.91 -27.83
C GLY A 114 9.42 -17.57 -28.31
N ALA A 115 9.30 -17.20 -29.58
CA ALA A 115 8.07 -16.78 -30.21
C ALA A 115 6.91 -17.77 -29.92
N ALA A 116 6.04 -17.41 -28.99
CA ALA A 116 5.06 -18.31 -28.40
C ALA A 116 3.67 -18.09 -29.04
N HIS A 117 3.36 -18.89 -30.06
CA HIS A 117 2.05 -18.95 -30.74
C HIS A 117 1.31 -20.26 -30.42
N THR A 118 1.60 -20.89 -29.28
CA THR A 118 1.03 -22.20 -28.96
C THR A 118 -0.20 -22.07 -28.04
N PRO A 119 -1.15 -23.04 -28.09
CA PRO A 119 -2.27 -23.13 -27.14
C PRO A 119 -1.82 -23.13 -25.67
N LYS A 120 -0.61 -23.61 -25.39
CA LYS A 120 0.04 -23.57 -24.08
C LYS A 120 0.16 -22.14 -23.54
N ASP A 121 0.56 -21.21 -24.39
CA ASP A 121 0.86 -19.83 -23.97
C ASP A 121 -0.41 -19.04 -23.62
N ALA A 122 -1.53 -19.38 -24.25
CA ALA A 122 -2.83 -18.81 -23.92
C ALA A 122 -3.33 -19.32 -22.56
N LEU A 123 -3.15 -20.62 -22.28
CA LEU A 123 -3.51 -21.18 -20.99
C LEU A 123 -2.60 -20.67 -19.86
N LEU A 124 -1.29 -20.55 -20.09
CA LEU A 124 -0.37 -19.95 -19.12
C LEU A 124 -0.75 -18.51 -18.78
N TRP A 125 -1.18 -17.70 -19.77
CA TRP A 125 -1.70 -16.35 -19.51
C TRP A 125 -2.95 -16.40 -18.62
N GLN A 126 -3.89 -17.30 -18.89
CA GLN A 126 -5.11 -17.45 -18.07
C GLN A 126 -4.77 -17.85 -16.63
N LEU A 127 -3.82 -18.77 -16.46
CA LEU A 127 -3.35 -19.20 -15.15
C LEU A 127 -2.67 -18.06 -14.37
N ARG A 128 -1.84 -17.24 -15.03
CA ARG A 128 -1.24 -16.05 -14.40
C ARG A 128 -2.30 -15.03 -13.99
N CYS A 129 -3.29 -14.76 -14.84
CA CYS A 129 -4.41 -13.88 -14.49
C CYS A 129 -5.22 -14.43 -13.30
N ALA A 130 -5.47 -15.73 -13.25
CA ALA A 130 -6.17 -16.37 -12.15
C ALA A 130 -5.39 -16.26 -10.82
N ALA A 131 -4.08 -16.49 -10.86
CA ALA A 131 -3.19 -16.34 -9.71
C ALA A 131 -3.23 -14.91 -9.15
N ILE A 132 -3.04 -13.89 -9.98
CA ILE A 132 -3.07 -12.47 -9.55
C ILE A 132 -4.42 -12.10 -8.91
N LYS A 133 -5.54 -12.56 -9.51
CA LYS A 133 -6.87 -12.32 -8.95
C LYS A 133 -7.06 -12.97 -7.58
N ALA A 134 -6.52 -14.18 -7.40
CA ALA A 134 -6.59 -14.89 -6.13
C ALA A 134 -5.73 -14.23 -5.05
N GLU A 135 -4.52 -13.79 -5.39
CA GLU A 135 -3.66 -13.02 -4.49
C GLU A 135 -4.33 -11.74 -4.01
N ARG A 136 -4.91 -10.95 -4.94
CA ARG A 136 -5.61 -9.71 -4.59
C ARG A 136 -6.81 -9.98 -3.68
N LYS A 137 -7.56 -11.06 -3.93
CA LYS A 137 -8.69 -11.46 -3.09
C LYS A 137 -8.24 -11.82 -1.67
N GLU A 138 -7.14 -12.53 -1.53
CA GLU A 138 -6.60 -12.90 -0.23
C GLU A 138 -6.04 -11.68 0.52
N LEU A 139 -5.35 -10.79 -0.18
CA LEU A 139 -4.86 -9.53 0.37
C LEU A 139 -6.01 -8.67 0.95
N ILE A 140 -7.10 -8.51 0.19
CA ILE A 140 -8.30 -7.79 0.64
C ILE A 140 -8.96 -8.51 1.82
N ARG A 141 -8.98 -9.85 1.84
CA ARG A 141 -9.53 -10.63 2.96
C ARG A 141 -8.76 -10.35 4.25
N LEU A 142 -7.44 -10.38 4.18
CA LEU A 142 -6.54 -10.10 5.30
C LEU A 142 -6.70 -8.66 5.81
N TRP A 143 -6.81 -7.69 4.90
CA TRP A 143 -7.04 -6.28 5.24
C TRP A 143 -8.39 -6.05 5.92
N ARG A 144 -9.48 -6.61 5.36
CA ARG A 144 -10.83 -6.53 5.97
C ARG A 144 -10.89 -7.23 7.32
N GLY A 145 -10.07 -8.25 7.53
CA GLY A 145 -9.91 -8.95 8.82
C GLY A 145 -9.09 -8.18 9.84
N ASN A 146 -8.55 -7.00 9.49
CA ASN A 146 -7.59 -6.25 10.30
C ASN A 146 -6.37 -7.10 10.70
N GLU A 147 -6.00 -8.05 9.84
CA GLU A 147 -4.85 -8.96 10.02
C GLU A 147 -3.54 -8.32 9.50
N ILE A 148 -3.65 -7.24 8.70
CA ILE A 148 -2.53 -6.53 8.07
C ILE A 148 -2.66 -5.01 8.16
N SER A 149 -1.53 -4.31 8.11
CA SER A 149 -1.41 -2.86 8.04
C SER A 149 -1.77 -2.28 6.68
N ASP A 150 -2.20 -1.02 6.70
CA ASP A 150 -2.35 -0.20 5.49
C ASP A 150 -1.05 0.00 4.72
N GLU A 151 0.11 -0.11 5.39
CA GLU A 151 1.42 -0.01 4.73
C GLU A 151 1.75 -1.29 3.97
N VAL A 152 1.59 -2.46 4.59
CA VAL A 152 1.77 -3.76 3.93
C VAL A 152 0.74 -3.95 2.81
N MET A 153 -0.51 -3.56 3.03
CA MET A 153 -1.56 -3.55 2.01
C MET A 153 -1.12 -2.77 0.77
N ARG A 154 -0.76 -1.48 0.94
CA ARG A 154 -0.35 -0.61 -0.18
C ARG A 154 0.85 -1.17 -0.92
N HIS A 155 1.86 -1.63 -0.19
CA HIS A 155 3.07 -2.17 -0.80
C HIS A 155 2.79 -3.46 -1.60
N GLN A 156 1.93 -4.36 -1.10
CA GLN A 156 1.54 -5.56 -1.86
C GLN A 156 0.65 -5.24 -3.06
N GLU A 157 -0.28 -4.28 -2.94
CA GLU A 157 -1.07 -3.81 -4.07
C GLU A 157 -0.19 -3.25 -5.19
N GLU A 158 0.80 -2.42 -4.87
CA GLU A 158 1.76 -1.89 -5.85
C GLU A 158 2.49 -3.01 -6.60
N VAL A 159 2.92 -4.06 -5.89
CA VAL A 159 3.58 -5.24 -6.49
C VAL A 159 2.63 -6.00 -7.41
N LEU A 160 1.36 -6.16 -7.01
CA LEU A 160 0.34 -6.83 -7.83
C LEU A 160 0.02 -6.01 -9.09
N ASP A 161 -0.13 -4.70 -8.96
CA ASP A 161 -0.40 -3.79 -10.08
C ASP A 161 0.75 -3.80 -11.08
N TYR A 162 2.01 -3.83 -10.61
CA TYR A 162 3.17 -3.96 -11.49
C TYR A 162 3.16 -5.28 -12.28
N ARG A 163 2.85 -6.40 -11.61
CA ARG A 163 2.77 -7.72 -12.25
C ARG A 163 1.62 -7.79 -13.27
N GLU A 164 0.48 -7.20 -12.95
CA GLU A 164 -0.66 -7.12 -13.85
C GLU A 164 -0.34 -6.28 -15.09
N ALA A 165 0.33 -5.13 -14.91
CA ALA A 165 0.78 -4.29 -16.01
C ALA A 165 1.81 -4.98 -16.93
N GLN A 166 2.77 -5.72 -16.36
CA GLN A 166 3.71 -6.53 -17.15
C GLN A 166 2.97 -7.59 -17.96
N LEU A 167 2.06 -8.35 -17.34
CA LEU A 167 1.29 -9.39 -18.02
C LEU A 167 0.43 -8.83 -19.16
N GLN A 168 -0.15 -7.64 -18.98
CA GLN A 168 -0.91 -6.94 -20.02
C GLN A 168 -0.02 -6.48 -21.17
N LYS A 169 1.18 -5.95 -20.86
CA LYS A 169 2.16 -5.55 -21.87
C LYS A 169 2.57 -6.74 -22.75
N ASP A 170 2.89 -7.87 -22.12
CA ASP A 170 3.28 -9.09 -22.83
C ASP A 170 2.16 -9.60 -23.73
N ASN A 171 0.91 -9.58 -23.23
CA ASN A 171 -0.25 -9.96 -24.04
C ASN A 171 -0.46 -9.01 -25.24
N ASN A 172 -0.30 -7.70 -25.05
CA ASN A 172 -0.44 -6.72 -26.12
C ASN A 172 0.63 -6.89 -27.21
N LEU A 173 1.87 -7.21 -26.83
CA LEU A 173 2.94 -7.53 -27.77
C LEU A 173 2.59 -8.78 -28.59
N ARG A 174 2.08 -9.83 -27.94
CA ARG A 174 1.65 -11.07 -28.62
C ARG A 174 0.54 -10.83 -29.65
N VAL A 175 -0.47 -10.03 -29.32
CA VAL A 175 -1.60 -9.72 -30.22
C VAL A 175 -1.13 -8.92 -31.45
N ARG A 176 -0.19 -8.00 -31.27
CA ARG A 176 0.39 -7.21 -32.39
C ARG A 176 1.16 -8.11 -33.36
N ASP A 177 2.03 -8.98 -32.86
CA ASP A 177 2.84 -9.88 -33.71
C ASP A 177 1.97 -10.84 -34.55
N HIS A 178 0.90 -11.39 -33.96
CA HIS A 178 -0.04 -12.25 -34.68
C HIS A 178 -0.72 -11.50 -35.84
N SER A 179 -1.10 -10.25 -35.62
CA SER A 179 -1.76 -9.41 -36.63
C SER A 179 -0.83 -9.12 -37.81
N HIS A 180 0.45 -8.81 -37.54
CA HIS A 180 1.46 -8.58 -38.58
C HIS A 180 1.75 -9.83 -39.42
N ARG A 181 1.85 -11.02 -38.81
CA ARG A 181 2.04 -12.28 -39.55
C ARG A 181 0.84 -12.67 -40.40
N ALA A 182 -0.38 -12.49 -39.88
CA ALA A 182 -1.59 -12.81 -40.63
C ALA A 182 -1.71 -11.94 -41.91
N LEU A 183 -1.35 -10.66 -41.82
CA LEU A 183 -1.31 -9.75 -42.96
C LEU A 183 -0.23 -10.15 -43.98
N ALA A 184 0.98 -10.51 -43.53
CA ALA A 184 2.06 -10.98 -44.39
C ALA A 184 1.71 -12.28 -45.14
N SER A 185 1.06 -13.24 -44.45
CA SER A 185 0.62 -14.50 -45.08
C SER A 185 -0.45 -14.31 -46.15
N ARG A 186 -1.35 -13.33 -45.98
CA ARG A 186 -2.36 -12.98 -47.00
C ARG A 186 -1.76 -12.32 -48.24
N GLN A 187 -0.67 -11.55 -48.09
CA GLN A 187 0.02 -10.94 -49.23
C GLN A 187 0.80 -11.97 -50.06
N CYS A 188 1.34 -13.04 -49.46
CA CYS A 188 2.06 -14.08 -50.20
C CYS A 188 1.17 -15.11 -50.91
N ASN A 189 -0.09 -15.29 -50.49
CA ASN A 189 -0.98 -16.32 -51.05
C ASN A 189 -1.96 -15.77 -52.11
N GLY A 190 -1.77 -14.50 -52.53
CA GLY A 190 -2.67 -13.78 -53.46
C GLY A 190 -2.01 -13.34 -54.77
N GLY A 191 -0.84 -13.90 -55.12
CA GLY A 191 -0.16 -13.70 -56.41
C GLY A 191 0.10 -15.04 -57.08
#